data_AF-A0A6I1FBN4-F1
#
_entry.id   AF-A0A6I1FBN4-F1
#
_cell.length_a   1.000
_cell.length_b   1.000
_cell.length_c   1.000
_cell.angle_alpha   90.00
_cell.angle_beta   90.00
_cell.angle_gamma   90.00
#
_symmetry.space_group_name_H-M   'P 1'
#
loop_
_entity.id
_entity.type
_entity.pdbx_description
1 polymer ?
#
loop_
_entity_poly.entity_id
_entity_poly.type
_entity_poly.pdbx_seq_one_letter_code
_entity_poly.pdbx_strand_id
1 'polypeptide(L)'
;MNEKLLICWDSLNKGSGEEMNIEQLKQLFQDKKIKQLIKHARSLYKMDIPGQQSPAYSFSVMHDVPMDEETEINPVTESSTVIYEGKGNDYKEFLIALNVMLSLIQSSAEKCIFIIKIAAELKYVNREVGTRFIDDLAKEVFIYAKKKK
;
A
#
# COMPACT_ATOMS: atom_id res chain seq x y z
N MET A 1 22.13 -1.63 7.65
CA MET A 1 20.67 -1.83 7.68
C MET A 1 20.09 -1.36 6.36
N ASN A 2 19.80 -2.31 5.48
CA ASN A 2 19.05 -2.09 4.24
C ASN A 2 17.58 -2.42 4.48
N GLU A 3 16.87 -1.50 5.12
CA GLU A 3 15.43 -1.62 5.37
C GLU A 3 14.65 -1.27 4.10
N LYS A 4 13.59 -2.03 3.80
CA LYS A 4 12.66 -1.74 2.70
C LYS A 4 11.22 -2.05 3.12
N LEU A 5 10.29 -1.27 2.60
CA LEU A 5 8.86 -1.53 2.72
C LEU A 5 8.43 -2.43 1.57
N LEU A 6 7.78 -3.56 1.88
CA LEU A 6 7.11 -4.43 0.92
C LEU A 6 5.60 -4.37 1.14
N ILE A 7 4.86 -4.14 0.05
CA ILE A 7 3.40 -4.18 0.05
C ILE A 7 2.96 -5.25 -0.95
N CYS A 8 2.22 -6.24 -0.45
CA CYS A 8 1.73 -7.37 -1.22
C CYS A 8 0.21 -7.43 -1.23
N TRP A 9 -0.31 -8.02 -2.30
CA TRP A 9 -1.70 -8.41 -2.41
C TRP A 9 -1.80 -9.92 -2.51
N ASP A 10 -2.52 -10.54 -1.58
CA ASP A 10 -2.61 -11.99 -1.50
C ASP A 10 -3.88 -12.44 -2.21
N SER A 11 -3.75 -12.86 -3.47
CA SER A 11 -4.90 -13.41 -4.19
C SER A 11 -5.21 -14.79 -3.64
N LEU A 12 -6.47 -15.01 -3.24
CA LEU A 12 -6.92 -16.35 -2.85
C LEU A 12 -7.06 -17.30 -4.06
N ASN A 13 -7.01 -16.79 -5.29
CA ASN A 13 -7.23 -17.57 -6.52
C ASN A 13 -6.11 -17.33 -7.54
N LYS A 14 -5.15 -18.26 -7.61
CA LYS A 14 -4.13 -18.33 -8.69
C LYS A 14 -4.82 -18.30 -10.06
N GLY A 15 -4.43 -17.37 -10.94
CA GLY A 15 -4.90 -17.28 -12.33
C GLY A 15 -6.18 -16.47 -12.54
N SER A 16 -6.75 -15.86 -11.49
CA SER A 16 -7.76 -14.82 -11.65
C SER A 16 -7.06 -13.55 -12.16
N GLY A 17 -7.65 -12.78 -13.09
CA GLY A 17 -7.04 -11.61 -13.73
C GLY A 17 -6.70 -10.42 -12.80
N GLU A 18 -6.46 -10.66 -11.52
CA GLU A 18 -6.11 -9.68 -10.50
C GLU A 18 -4.73 -9.06 -10.74
N GLU A 19 -3.73 -9.80 -11.22
CA GLU A 19 -2.45 -9.20 -11.63
C GLU A 19 -2.63 -8.20 -12.77
N MET A 20 -3.42 -8.56 -13.77
CA MET A 20 -3.77 -7.68 -14.88
C MET A 20 -4.53 -6.44 -14.39
N ASN A 21 -5.40 -6.60 -13.39
CA ASN A 21 -6.12 -5.49 -12.76
C ASN A 21 -5.16 -4.57 -11.96
N ILE A 22 -4.22 -5.14 -11.19
CA ILE A 22 -3.20 -4.39 -10.45
C ILE A 22 -2.36 -3.55 -11.40
N GLU A 23 -1.90 -4.12 -12.50
CA GLU A 23 -1.12 -3.40 -13.50
C GLU A 23 -1.95 -2.33 -14.22
N GLN A 24 -3.22 -2.60 -14.53
CA GLN A 24 -4.14 -1.58 -15.05
C GLN A 24 -4.32 -0.42 -14.06
N LEU A 25 -4.46 -0.70 -12.76
CA LEU A 25 -4.55 0.33 -11.73
C LEU A 25 -3.25 1.14 -11.64
N LYS A 26 -2.07 0.50 -11.67
CA LYS A 26 -0.78 1.21 -11.70
C LYS A 26 -0.71 2.16 -12.90
N GLN A 27 -1.07 1.69 -14.09
CA GLN A 27 -1.12 2.52 -15.31
C GLN A 27 -2.07 3.72 -15.17
N LEU A 28 -3.26 3.52 -14.60
CA LEU A 28 -4.23 4.61 -14.35
C LEU A 28 -3.68 5.72 -13.45
N PHE A 29 -2.73 5.39 -12.57
CA PHE A 29 -2.13 6.33 -11.63
C PHE A 29 -0.77 6.87 -12.09
N GLN A 30 -0.11 6.24 -13.08
CA GLN A 30 1.25 6.54 -13.50
C GLN A 30 1.43 7.99 -13.96
N ASP A 31 0.47 8.54 -14.70
CA ASP A 31 0.53 9.92 -15.21
C ASP A 31 0.08 10.98 -14.20
N LYS A 32 -0.48 10.57 -13.06
CA LYS A 32 -1.00 11.52 -12.07
C LYS A 32 0.15 12.19 -11.31
N LYS A 33 -0.01 13.48 -11.03
CA LYS A 33 0.90 14.23 -10.15
C LYS A 33 0.65 13.84 -8.69
N ILE A 34 1.67 14.01 -7.84
CA ILE A 34 1.61 13.75 -6.38
C ILE A 34 0.33 14.33 -5.74
N LYS A 35 0.02 15.61 -6.00
CA LYS A 35 -1.20 16.26 -5.47
C LYS A 35 -2.49 15.55 -5.90
N GLN A 36 -2.55 15.04 -7.13
CA GLN A 36 -3.71 14.32 -7.64
C GLN A 36 -3.82 12.93 -7.00
N LEU A 37 -2.70 12.24 -6.80
CA LEU A 37 -2.65 10.94 -6.11
C LEU A 37 -3.12 11.06 -4.66
N ILE A 38 -2.68 12.09 -3.94
CA ILE A 38 -3.13 12.36 -2.56
C ILE A 38 -4.63 12.67 -2.54
N LYS A 39 -5.11 13.54 -3.43
CA LYS A 39 -6.54 13.87 -3.53
C LYS A 39 -7.38 12.62 -3.81
N HIS A 40 -6.88 11.74 -4.67
CA HIS A 40 -7.57 10.49 -5.01
C HIS A 40 -7.61 9.53 -3.83
N ALA A 41 -6.47 9.31 -3.15
CA ALA A 41 -6.41 8.50 -1.93
C ALA A 41 -7.35 9.02 -0.83
N ARG A 42 -7.48 10.34 -0.68
CA ARG A 42 -8.43 10.99 0.24
C ARG A 42 -9.89 10.67 -0.05
N SER A 43 -10.23 10.48 -1.33
CA SER A 43 -11.56 10.05 -1.74
C SER A 43 -11.76 8.57 -1.44
N LEU A 44 -10.78 7.74 -1.81
CA LEU A 44 -10.88 6.28 -1.71
C LEU A 44 -11.02 5.79 -0.27
N TYR A 45 -10.28 6.34 0.70
CA TYR A 45 -10.29 5.81 2.07
C TYR A 45 -11.67 5.91 2.77
N LYS A 46 -12.56 6.79 2.28
CA LYS A 46 -13.91 6.99 2.82
C LYS A 46 -14.97 6.14 2.14
N MET A 47 -14.65 5.56 0.98
CA MET A 47 -15.60 4.83 0.15
C MET A 47 -15.58 3.35 0.48
N ASP A 48 -16.75 2.74 0.58
CA ASP A 48 -16.91 1.28 0.62
C ASP A 48 -17.16 0.77 -0.80
N ILE A 49 -16.54 -0.35 -1.19
CA ILE A 49 -16.75 -0.99 -2.49
C ILE A 49 -17.71 -2.17 -2.28
N PRO A 50 -18.98 -2.08 -2.72
CA PRO A 50 -19.94 -3.15 -2.53
C PRO A 50 -19.69 -4.32 -3.50
N GLY A 51 -19.91 -5.56 -3.05
CA GLY A 51 -20.15 -6.71 -3.94
C GLY A 51 -19.01 -7.71 -4.15
N GLN A 52 -17.99 -7.76 -3.30
CA GLN A 52 -16.89 -8.72 -3.43
C GLN A 52 -16.51 -9.25 -2.03
N GLN A 53 -16.17 -10.53 -1.87
CA GLN A 53 -15.59 -11.04 -0.61
C GLN A 53 -14.23 -10.37 -0.42
N SER A 54 -13.85 -9.97 0.80
CA SER A 54 -12.56 -9.31 1.02
C SER A 54 -11.41 -10.29 0.76
N PRO A 55 -10.63 -10.12 -0.33
CA PRO A 55 -9.39 -10.85 -0.49
C PRO A 55 -8.39 -10.45 0.60
N ALA A 56 -7.48 -11.37 0.93
CA ALA A 56 -6.45 -11.11 1.90
C ALA A 56 -5.39 -10.17 1.32
N TYR A 57 -4.80 -9.32 2.15
CA TYR A 57 -3.62 -8.57 1.76
C TYR A 57 -2.68 -8.46 2.94
N SER A 58 -1.38 -8.44 2.64
CA SER A 58 -0.32 -8.35 3.63
C SER A 58 0.68 -7.28 3.24
N PHE A 59 1.29 -6.64 4.23
CA PHE A 59 2.40 -5.74 4.01
C PHE A 59 3.40 -5.98 5.14
N SER A 60 4.67 -5.79 4.85
CA SER A 60 5.75 -6.08 5.79
C SER A 60 6.89 -5.07 5.63
N VAL A 61 7.57 -4.79 6.74
CA VAL A 61 8.87 -4.11 6.70
C VAL A 61 9.94 -5.17 6.78
N MET A 62 10.73 -5.27 5.72
CA MET A 62 11.89 -6.15 5.69
C MET A 62 13.13 -5.39 6.13
N HIS A 63 13.87 -6.01 7.04
CA HIS A 63 15.14 -5.51 7.57
C HIS A 63 16.26 -6.39 7.05
N ASP A 64 17.31 -5.78 6.49
CA ASP A 64 18.52 -6.45 5.96
C ASP A 64 18.21 -7.67 5.07
N VAL A 65 17.88 -7.39 3.80
CA VAL A 65 18.04 -8.41 2.76
C VAL A 65 19.52 -8.39 2.35
N PRO A 66 20.34 -9.40 2.73
CA PRO A 66 21.71 -9.47 2.27
C PRO A 66 21.71 -9.55 0.74
N MET A 67 22.48 -8.66 0.10
CA MET A 67 22.54 -8.53 -1.36
C MET A 67 23.30 -9.70 -2.02
N ASP A 68 23.89 -10.59 -1.22
CA ASP A 68 24.83 -11.63 -1.65
C ASP A 68 24.35 -13.07 -1.40
N GLU A 69 23.10 -13.26 -0.99
CA GLU A 69 22.52 -14.60 -0.99
C GLU A 69 21.16 -14.54 -1.68
N GLU A 70 20.98 -15.39 -2.69
CA GLU A 70 19.69 -15.86 -3.18
C GLU A 70 18.95 -16.65 -2.08
N THR A 71 18.95 -16.17 -0.82
CA THR A 71 18.12 -16.73 0.23
C THR A 71 16.70 -16.30 -0.07
N GLU A 72 15.93 -17.27 -0.56
CA GLU A 72 14.46 -17.30 -0.70
C GLU A 72 13.73 -16.95 0.60
N ILE A 73 13.94 -15.77 1.16
CA ILE A 73 12.92 -15.13 1.97
C ILE A 73 12.00 -14.47 0.93
N ASN A 74 11.19 -15.29 0.28
CA ASN A 74 9.98 -14.85 -0.38
C ASN A 74 8.92 -14.75 0.73
N PRO A 75 8.70 -13.59 1.38
CA PRO A 75 7.48 -13.40 2.18
C PRO A 75 6.24 -13.43 1.27
N VAL A 76 6.45 -13.35 -0.04
CA VAL A 76 5.52 -13.66 -1.11
C VAL A 76 5.24 -15.17 -1.05
N THR A 77 4.13 -15.56 -0.43
CA THR A 77 3.52 -16.84 -0.78
C THR A 77 3.35 -16.89 -2.31
N GLU A 78 3.42 -18.06 -2.95
CA GLU A 78 3.32 -18.18 -4.42
C GLU A 78 2.04 -17.58 -5.06
N SER A 79 1.13 -17.04 -4.25
CA SER A 79 -0.10 -16.35 -4.62
C SER A 79 -0.11 -14.84 -4.33
N SER A 80 1.02 -14.24 -3.90
CA SER A 80 1.10 -12.81 -3.59
C SER A 80 1.65 -11.98 -4.75
N THR A 81 0.93 -10.93 -5.13
CA THR A 81 1.41 -9.93 -6.10
C THR A 81 2.09 -8.79 -5.37
N VAL A 82 3.35 -8.48 -5.74
CA VAL A 82 4.08 -7.32 -5.20
C VAL A 82 3.53 -6.03 -5.83
N ILE A 83 3.00 -5.15 -4.98
CA ILE A 83 2.49 -3.84 -5.40
C ILE A 83 3.56 -2.77 -5.22
N TYR A 84 4.38 -2.86 -4.16
CA TYR A 84 5.45 -1.92 -3.87
C TYR A 84 6.61 -2.60 -3.19
N GLU A 85 7.82 -2.25 -3.61
CA GLU A 85 9.06 -2.60 -2.94
C GLU A 85 9.99 -1.38 -2.97
N GLY A 86 10.34 -0.84 -1.80
CA GLY A 86 11.29 0.27 -1.78
C GLY A 86 11.40 0.99 -0.45
N LYS A 87 12.24 2.04 -0.45
CA LYS A 87 12.50 2.90 0.73
C LYS A 87 11.62 4.16 0.78
N GLY A 88 10.64 4.29 -0.12
CA GLY A 88 9.83 5.51 -0.25
C GLY A 88 10.53 6.69 -0.94
N ASN A 89 11.76 6.50 -1.44
CA ASN A 89 12.55 7.57 -2.08
C ASN A 89 11.84 8.15 -3.31
N ASP A 90 11.22 7.30 -4.13
CA ASP A 90 10.21 7.74 -5.08
C ASP A 90 8.85 7.80 -4.37
N TYR A 91 8.55 8.97 -3.84
CA TYR A 91 7.28 9.22 -3.16
C TYR A 91 6.07 9.10 -4.11
N LYS A 92 6.25 9.37 -5.41
CA LYS A 92 5.17 9.24 -6.39
C LYS A 92 4.85 7.77 -6.61
N GLU A 93 5.86 6.93 -6.78
CA GLU A 93 5.70 5.47 -6.90
C GLU A 93 5.03 4.87 -5.67
N PHE A 94 5.46 5.26 -4.46
CA PHE A 94 4.79 4.87 -3.22
C PHE A 94 3.31 5.29 -3.20
N LEU A 95 2.99 6.51 -3.63
CA LEU A 95 1.60 6.98 -3.69
C LEU A 95 0.77 6.27 -4.77
N ILE A 96 1.38 5.82 -5.86
CA ILE A 96 0.72 4.97 -6.86
C ILE A 96 0.32 3.64 -6.21
N ALA A 97 1.27 2.96 -5.59
CA ALA A 97 1.02 1.71 -4.86
C ALA A 97 -0.06 1.85 -3.78
N LEU A 98 -0.03 2.95 -3.03
CA LEU A 98 -1.07 3.28 -2.06
C LEU A 98 -2.44 3.39 -2.73
N ASN A 99 -2.56 4.09 -3.85
CA ASN A 99 -3.84 4.23 -4.55
C ASN A 99 -4.33 2.89 -5.12
N VAL A 100 -3.43 2.04 -5.61
CA VAL A 100 -3.75 0.66 -6.02
C VAL A 100 -4.35 -0.09 -4.84
N MET A 101 -3.66 -0.14 -3.70
CA MET A 101 -4.17 -0.81 -2.49
C MET A 101 -5.52 -0.28 -2.03
N LEU A 102 -5.70 1.03 -1.99
CA LEU A 102 -6.98 1.63 -1.61
C LEU A 102 -8.10 1.38 -2.63
N SER A 103 -7.78 1.03 -3.87
CA SER A 103 -8.76 0.65 -4.88
C SER A 103 -9.14 -0.84 -4.77
N LEU A 104 -8.27 -1.65 -4.18
CA LEU A 104 -8.49 -3.09 -3.98
C LEU A 104 -9.17 -3.40 -2.64
N ILE A 105 -8.82 -2.66 -1.57
CA ILE A 105 -9.43 -2.85 -0.24
C ILE A 105 -10.89 -2.40 -0.27
N GLN A 106 -11.80 -3.22 0.23
CA GLN A 106 -13.24 -2.94 0.12
C GLN A 106 -13.74 -1.94 1.15
N SER A 107 -13.50 -2.20 2.43
CA SER A 107 -14.09 -1.37 3.48
C SER A 107 -13.24 -0.14 3.77
N SER A 108 -13.91 0.99 4.00
CA SER A 108 -13.29 2.22 4.49
C SER A 108 -12.58 2.02 5.83
N ALA A 109 -13.07 1.11 6.68
CA ALA A 109 -12.42 0.74 7.94
C ALA A 109 -11.05 0.09 7.71
N GLU A 110 -10.96 -0.91 6.84
CA GLU A 110 -9.70 -1.57 6.49
C GLU A 110 -8.74 -0.61 5.77
N LYS A 111 -9.24 0.23 4.86
CA LYS A 111 -8.44 1.29 4.23
C LYS A 111 -7.80 2.20 5.26
N CYS A 112 -8.55 2.60 6.29
CA CYS A 112 -8.02 3.42 7.38
C CYS A 112 -6.94 2.67 8.16
N ILE A 113 -7.20 1.41 8.52
CA ILE A 113 -6.23 0.56 9.23
C ILE A 113 -4.95 0.42 8.41
N PHE A 114 -5.06 0.13 7.12
CA PHE A 114 -3.93 0.00 6.20
C PHE A 114 -3.08 1.28 6.17
N ILE A 115 -3.68 2.44 5.95
CA ILE A 115 -2.97 3.73 5.92
C ILE A 115 -2.24 4.00 7.25
N ILE A 116 -2.90 3.74 8.38
CA ILE A 116 -2.31 3.96 9.72
C ILE A 116 -1.12 3.02 9.93
N LYS A 117 -1.25 1.74 9.57
CA LYS A 117 -0.15 0.78 9.72
C LYS A 117 1.03 1.14 8.81
N ILE A 118 0.80 1.47 7.53
CA ILE A 118 1.87 1.90 6.61
C ILE A 118 2.59 3.15 7.14
N ALA A 119 1.88 4.13 7.70
CA ALA A 119 2.50 5.30 8.31
C ALA A 119 3.38 4.93 9.51
N ALA A 120 2.97 3.93 10.31
CA ALA A 120 3.76 3.42 11.42
C ALA A 120 5.00 2.65 10.96
N GLU A 121 4.92 1.94 9.83
CA GLU A 121 6.04 1.20 9.23
C GLU A 121 7.06 2.12 8.54
N LEU A 122 6.59 3.12 7.79
CA LEU A 122 7.45 4.07 7.08
C LEU A 122 8.40 4.84 7.99
N LYS A 123 8.04 5.05 9.27
CA LYS A 123 8.92 5.75 10.22
C LYS A 123 10.22 4.98 10.48
N TYR A 124 10.22 3.65 10.30
CA TYR A 124 11.39 2.79 10.45
C TYR A 124 12.19 2.72 9.16
N VAL A 125 11.53 2.69 7.99
CA VAL A 125 12.19 2.58 6.68
C VAL A 125 12.77 3.92 6.20
N ASN A 126 12.00 4.99 6.28
CA ASN A 126 12.39 6.33 5.84
C ASN A 126 11.56 7.40 6.58
N ARG A 127 12.18 7.97 7.61
CA ARG A 127 11.53 8.94 8.50
C ARG A 127 11.01 10.18 7.77
N GLU A 128 11.73 10.68 6.76
CA GLU A 128 11.32 11.87 6.00
C GLU A 128 10.05 11.58 5.20
N VAL A 129 10.03 10.47 4.48
CA VAL A 129 8.87 10.01 3.72
C VAL A 129 7.69 9.71 4.63
N GLY A 130 7.94 9.03 5.77
CA GLY A 130 6.91 8.76 6.78
C GLY A 130 6.28 10.04 7.33
N THR A 131 7.09 11.05 7.65
CA THR A 131 6.61 12.36 8.13
C THR A 131 5.75 13.05 7.07
N ARG A 132 6.25 13.10 5.83
CA ARG A 132 5.51 13.66 4.70
C ARG A 132 4.17 12.95 4.47
N PHE A 133 4.17 11.62 4.52
CA PHE A 133 2.96 10.82 4.34
C PHE A 133 1.93 11.05 5.45
N ILE A 134 2.39 11.20 6.69
CA ILE A 134 1.54 11.53 7.83
C ILE A 134 0.83 12.87 7.60
N ASP A 135 1.59 13.89 7.19
CA ASP A 135 1.05 15.23 6.94
C ASP A 135 0.14 15.29 5.71
N ASP A 136 0.49 14.58 4.64
CA ASP A 136 -0.27 14.56 3.39
C ASP A 136 -1.60 13.77 3.52
N LEU A 137 -1.64 12.71 4.32
CA LEU A 137 -2.81 11.81 4.38
C LEU A 137 -3.10 11.21 5.76
N ALA A 138 -2.12 10.54 6.39
CA ALA A 138 -2.42 9.61 7.48
C ALA A 138 -3.03 10.31 8.72
N LYS A 139 -2.65 11.56 8.99
CA LYS A 139 -3.22 12.36 10.09
C LYS A 139 -4.72 12.60 9.92
N GLU A 140 -5.18 12.91 8.71
CA GLU A 140 -6.61 13.09 8.41
C GLU A 140 -7.36 11.77 8.62
N VAL A 141 -6.80 10.67 8.12
CA VAL A 141 -7.37 9.33 8.21
C VAL A 141 -7.50 8.87 9.66
N PHE A 142 -6.48 9.12 10.49
CA PHE A 142 -6.52 8.81 11.92
C PHE A 142 -7.66 9.56 12.64
N ILE A 143 -7.83 10.85 12.36
CA ILE A 143 -8.92 11.66 12.93
C ILE A 143 -10.28 11.12 12.48
N TYR A 144 -10.43 10.78 11.19
CA TYR A 144 -11.65 10.21 10.65
C TYR A 144 -12.01 8.87 11.30
N ALA A 145 -11.05 7.94 11.39
CA ALA A 145 -11.25 6.62 11.99
C ALA A 145 -11.66 6.71 13.47
N LYS A 146 -11.12 7.68 14.22
CA LYS A 146 -11.50 7.91 15.62
C LYS A 146 -12.94 8.40 15.78
N LYS A 147 -13.48 9.16 14.81
CA LYS A 147 -14.86 9.67 14.85
C LYS A 147 -15.92 8.65 14.47
N LYS A 148 -15.54 7.55 13.79
CA LYS A 148 -16.43 6.46 13.39
C LYS A 148 -16.61 5.38 14.46
N LYS A 149 -15.82 5.44 15.55
CA LYS A 149 -15.99 4.62 16.76
C LYS A 149 -16.96 5.30 17.71
#